data_AF-A0A4Q9BGM5-F1
#
_entry.id   AF-A0A4Q9BGM5-F1
#
_cell.length_a   1.000
_cell.length_b   1.000
_cell.length_c   1.000
_cell.angle_alpha   90.00
_cell.angle_beta   90.00
_cell.angle_gamma   90.00
#
_symmetry.space_group_name_H-M   'P 1'
#
loop_
_entity.id
_entity.type
_entity.pdbx_description
1 polymer ?
#
loop_
_entity_poly.entity_id
_entity_poly.type
_entity_poly.pdbx_seq_one_letter_code
_entity_poly.pdbx_strand_id
1 'polypeptide(L)'
;MKKILAPIFISLFIFSACHSKEEAEYYFSDAERDTLLTNVITFVSENATYANVDTRFQKKFRAEYVSRLPLYHFVKLTKLENGECYFLLSRPVANLKELRRGVVGKFTLKEGSLQPENFEEVVNTPHYSEELVVERGSFLFRELMKKGNLNEYLSMAHYVEWPDKSLKYDKVKKTWVSTGAL
;
A
#
# COMPACT_ATOMS: atom_id res chain seq x y z
N MET A 1 -2.58 -33.87 59.07
CA MET A 1 -1.54 -33.40 58.12
C MET A 1 -2.23 -32.60 57.02
N LYS A 2 -2.08 -31.26 57.04
CA LYS A 2 -2.77 -30.34 56.12
C LYS A 2 -2.04 -30.34 54.76
N LYS A 3 -2.75 -30.70 53.68
CA LYS A 3 -2.26 -30.54 52.30
C LYS A 3 -2.52 -29.10 51.88
N ILE A 4 -1.47 -28.32 51.68
CA ILE A 4 -1.55 -26.96 51.14
C ILE A 4 -1.61 -27.08 49.62
N LEU A 5 -2.78 -26.77 49.04
CA LEU A 5 -2.94 -26.57 47.60
C LEU A 5 -2.48 -25.15 47.28
N ALA A 6 -1.32 -25.03 46.63
CA ALA A 6 -0.85 -23.76 46.09
C ALA A 6 -1.54 -23.50 44.74
N PRO A 7 -2.15 -22.32 44.51
CA PRO A 7 -2.67 -21.97 43.20
C PRO A 7 -1.52 -21.47 42.32
N ILE A 8 -1.29 -22.16 41.20
CA ILE A 8 -0.39 -21.71 40.13
C ILE A 8 -1.11 -20.57 39.39
N PHE A 9 -0.69 -19.33 39.66
CA PHE A 9 -1.05 -18.19 38.83
C PHE A 9 -0.30 -18.31 37.49
N ILE A 10 -0.97 -18.82 36.46
CA ILE A 10 -0.50 -18.71 35.07
C ILE A 10 -0.74 -17.26 34.66
N SER A 11 0.29 -16.41 34.79
CA SER A 11 0.29 -15.09 34.17
C SER A 11 0.33 -15.26 32.65
N LEU A 12 -0.81 -15.03 32.01
CA LEU A 12 -0.95 -14.94 30.56
C LEU A 12 -0.17 -13.69 30.11
N PHE A 13 1.13 -13.85 29.80
CA PHE A 13 1.92 -12.83 29.11
C PHE A 13 1.37 -12.71 27.68
N ILE A 14 0.36 -11.86 27.52
CA ILE A 14 -0.07 -11.40 26.20
C ILE A 14 1.06 -10.51 25.71
N PHE A 15 1.98 -11.09 24.92
CA PHE A 15 2.89 -10.33 24.08
C PHE A 15 2.03 -9.56 23.07
N SER A 16 1.52 -8.38 23.45
CA SER A 16 1.14 -7.38 22.46
C SER A 16 2.43 -6.97 21.76
N ALA A 17 2.70 -7.55 20.60
CA ALA A 17 3.67 -7.01 19.67
C ALA A 17 3.27 -5.56 19.42
N CYS A 18 4.06 -4.62 19.92
CA CYS A 18 3.81 -3.21 19.70
C CYS A 18 4.15 -2.94 18.24
N HIS A 19 3.14 -2.93 17.38
CA HIS A 19 3.29 -2.58 15.97
C HIS A 19 3.84 -1.16 15.84
N SER A 20 4.73 -0.95 14.87
CA SER A 20 5.22 0.38 14.55
C SER A 20 4.10 1.25 13.98
N LYS A 21 4.17 2.58 14.16
CA LYS A 21 3.25 3.53 13.50
C LYS A 21 3.39 3.58 11.97
N GLU A 22 4.35 2.86 11.42
CA GLU A 22 4.52 2.66 9.98
C GLU A 22 3.97 1.31 9.50
N GLU A 23 3.34 0.53 10.38
CA GLU A 23 2.71 -0.75 10.06
C GLU A 23 1.19 -0.60 9.98
N ALA A 24 0.55 -1.24 9.00
CA ALA A 24 -0.89 -1.16 8.83
C ALA A 24 -1.66 -1.79 10.01
N GLU A 25 -1.06 -2.80 10.64
CA GLU A 25 -1.50 -3.51 11.83
C GLU A 25 -1.70 -2.57 13.03
N TYR A 26 -0.98 -1.46 13.08
CA TYR A 26 -1.16 -0.44 14.12
C TYR A 26 -2.53 0.25 14.03
N TYR A 27 -3.10 0.32 12.82
CA TYR A 27 -4.31 1.10 12.54
C TYR A 27 -5.55 0.27 12.24
N PHE A 28 -5.36 -0.98 11.79
CA PHE A 28 -6.42 -1.80 11.21
C PHE A 28 -6.29 -3.26 11.63
N SER A 29 -7.42 -3.89 11.95
CA SER A 29 -7.53 -5.34 12.13
C SER A 29 -7.28 -6.10 10.82
N ASP A 30 -7.04 -7.41 10.89
CA ASP A 30 -6.71 -8.23 9.72
C ASP A 30 -7.77 -8.12 8.60
N ALA A 31 -9.06 -8.23 8.97
CA ALA A 31 -10.16 -8.11 8.02
C ALA A 31 -10.27 -6.71 7.39
N GLU A 32 -9.95 -5.67 8.16
CA GLU A 32 -9.90 -4.30 7.66
C GLU A 32 -8.70 -4.11 6.73
N ARG A 33 -7.53 -4.68 7.05
CA ARG A 33 -6.34 -4.63 6.20
C ARG A 33 -6.58 -5.32 4.86
N ASP A 34 -7.17 -6.51 4.85
CA ASP A 34 -7.51 -7.22 3.60
C ASP A 34 -8.50 -6.41 2.75
N THR A 35 -9.48 -5.80 3.41
CA THR A 35 -10.46 -4.96 2.73
C THR A 35 -9.82 -3.71 2.13
N LEU A 36 -9.02 -2.98 2.90
CA LEU A 36 -8.30 -1.79 2.48
C LEU A 36 -7.31 -2.12 1.36
N LEU A 37 -6.47 -3.14 1.56
CA LEU A 37 -5.48 -3.57 0.60
C LEU A 37 -6.16 -3.94 -0.72
N THR A 38 -7.30 -4.63 -0.69
CA THR A 38 -7.97 -4.91 -1.96
C THR A 38 -8.49 -3.65 -2.65
N ASN A 39 -9.02 -2.68 -1.91
CA ASN A 39 -9.46 -1.42 -2.49
C ASN A 39 -8.27 -0.68 -3.13
N VAL A 40 -7.09 -0.72 -2.51
CA VAL A 40 -5.84 -0.20 -3.08
C VAL A 40 -5.42 -1.00 -4.31
N ILE A 41 -5.48 -2.34 -4.30
CA ILE A 41 -5.22 -3.20 -5.46
C ILE A 41 -6.08 -2.80 -6.65
N THR A 42 -7.36 -2.46 -6.44
CA THR A 42 -8.25 -1.98 -7.52
C THR A 42 -7.75 -0.69 -8.17
N PHE A 43 -7.02 0.17 -7.45
CA PHE A 43 -6.38 1.35 -8.03
C PHE A 43 -5.10 1.01 -8.80
N VAL A 44 -4.23 0.19 -8.22
CA VAL A 44 -2.83 0.03 -8.67
C VAL A 44 -2.60 -1.15 -9.60
N SER A 45 -3.48 -2.14 -9.61
CA SER A 45 -3.34 -3.32 -10.48
C SER A 45 -4.05 -3.11 -11.82
N GLU A 46 -3.79 -4.00 -12.77
CA GLU A 46 -4.56 -4.05 -14.01
C GLU A 46 -6.06 -4.15 -13.71
N ASN A 47 -6.90 -3.65 -14.61
CA ASN A 47 -8.34 -3.81 -14.42
C ASN A 47 -8.71 -5.30 -14.38
N ALA A 48 -9.74 -5.64 -13.60
CA ALA A 48 -10.36 -6.95 -13.68
C ALA A 48 -10.83 -7.22 -15.11
N THR A 49 -10.98 -8.50 -15.48
CA THR A 49 -11.44 -8.83 -16.83
C THR A 49 -12.81 -8.19 -17.09
N TYR A 50 -12.94 -7.48 -18.21
CA TYR A 50 -14.13 -6.68 -18.59
C TYR A 50 -14.41 -5.43 -17.75
N ALA A 51 -13.52 -5.07 -16.82
CA ALA A 51 -13.57 -3.78 -16.14
C ALA A 51 -12.80 -2.71 -16.92
N ASN A 52 -13.10 -1.46 -16.61
CA ASN A 52 -12.36 -0.28 -17.05
C ASN A 52 -12.21 0.68 -15.87
N VAL A 53 -11.55 1.83 -16.08
CA VAL A 53 -11.26 2.83 -15.04
C VAL A 53 -12.52 3.28 -14.30
N ASP A 54 -13.66 3.37 -14.99
CA ASP A 54 -14.93 3.86 -14.42
C ASP A 54 -15.72 2.75 -13.72
N THR A 55 -15.51 1.48 -14.11
CA THR A 55 -16.31 0.34 -13.64
C THR A 55 -15.57 -0.59 -12.68
N ARG A 56 -14.25 -0.46 -12.53
CA ARG A 56 -13.39 -1.35 -11.71
C ARG A 56 -13.81 -1.51 -10.25
N PHE A 57 -14.51 -0.53 -9.68
CA PHE A 57 -15.05 -0.61 -8.31
C PHE A 57 -16.43 -1.27 -8.19
N GLN A 58 -17.04 -1.71 -9.29
CA GLN A 58 -18.31 -2.44 -9.24
C GLN A 58 -18.14 -3.77 -8.50
N LYS A 59 -19.11 -4.10 -7.64
CA LYS A 59 -19.10 -5.30 -6.77
C LYS A 59 -18.79 -6.60 -7.53
N LYS A 60 -19.24 -6.73 -8.78
CA LYS A 60 -19.02 -7.92 -9.63
C LYS A 60 -17.54 -8.24 -9.88
N PHE A 61 -16.65 -7.24 -9.82
CA PHE A 61 -15.22 -7.42 -10.04
C PHE A 61 -14.43 -7.67 -8.75
N ARG A 62 -15.04 -7.48 -7.57
CA ARG A 62 -14.35 -7.52 -6.28
C ARG A 62 -13.63 -8.85 -6.05
N ALA A 63 -14.27 -9.97 -6.43
CA ALA A 63 -13.71 -11.32 -6.25
C ALA A 63 -12.37 -11.50 -6.98
N GLU A 64 -12.22 -10.91 -8.17
CA GLU A 64 -10.97 -10.98 -8.92
C GLU A 64 -9.87 -10.15 -8.25
N TYR A 65 -10.20 -9.01 -7.63
CA TYR A 65 -9.21 -8.28 -6.85
C TYR A 65 -8.85 -8.97 -5.53
N VAL A 66 -9.80 -9.66 -4.88
CA VAL A 66 -9.53 -10.50 -3.69
C VAL A 66 -8.51 -11.58 -4.03
N SER A 67 -8.66 -12.26 -5.17
CA SER A 67 -7.75 -13.36 -5.54
C SER A 67 -6.31 -12.91 -5.74
N ARG A 68 -6.09 -11.60 -5.94
CA ARG A 68 -4.76 -11.00 -6.06
C ARG A 68 -4.12 -10.65 -4.72
N LEU A 69 -4.87 -10.61 -3.62
CA LEU A 69 -4.37 -10.23 -2.29
C LEU A 69 -3.02 -10.87 -1.90
N PRO A 70 -2.80 -12.21 -2.08
CA PRO A 70 -1.55 -12.84 -1.67
C PRO A 70 -0.31 -12.31 -2.40
N LEU A 71 -0.50 -11.61 -3.52
CA LEU A 71 0.59 -11.05 -4.31
C LEU A 71 0.99 -9.64 -3.87
N TYR A 72 0.24 -9.00 -2.99
CA TYR A 72 0.43 -7.60 -2.58
C TYR A 72 0.56 -7.52 -1.07
N HIS A 73 1.31 -6.54 -0.58
CA HIS A 73 1.28 -6.19 0.84
C HIS A 73 1.74 -4.75 1.04
N PHE A 74 1.22 -4.12 2.10
CA PHE A 74 1.78 -2.87 2.57
C PHE A 74 3.14 -3.15 3.21
N VAL A 75 4.18 -2.53 2.68
CA VAL A 75 5.51 -2.49 3.32
C VAL A 75 5.49 -1.44 4.43
N LYS A 76 4.85 -0.29 4.15
CA LYS A 76 4.60 0.77 5.13
C LYS A 76 3.21 1.35 4.96
N LEU A 77 2.58 1.71 6.06
CA LEU A 77 1.36 2.49 6.09
C LEU A 77 1.32 3.35 7.36
N THR A 78 1.09 4.65 7.19
CA THR A 78 0.92 5.58 8.30
C THR A 78 -0.33 6.40 8.07
N LYS A 79 -1.22 6.43 9.07
CA LYS A 79 -2.38 7.31 9.11
C LYS A 79 -2.11 8.47 10.07
N LEU A 80 -2.19 9.69 9.55
CA LEU A 80 -2.06 10.92 10.31
C LEU A 80 -3.38 11.32 10.97
N GLU A 81 -3.29 12.19 11.98
CA GLU A 81 -4.46 12.69 12.72
C GLU A 81 -5.43 13.49 11.83
N ASN A 82 -4.91 14.14 10.79
CA ASN A 82 -5.71 14.86 9.79
C ASN A 82 -6.45 13.93 8.80
N GLY A 83 -6.29 12.61 8.93
CA GLY A 83 -6.93 11.59 8.11
C GLY A 83 -6.18 11.22 6.83
N GLU A 84 -5.04 11.85 6.53
CA GLU A 84 -4.17 11.42 5.43
C GLU A 84 -3.49 10.09 5.77
N CYS A 85 -3.53 9.17 4.81
CA CYS A 85 -2.80 7.91 4.83
C CYS A 85 -1.66 7.99 3.80
N TYR A 86 -0.45 7.73 4.24
CA TYR A 86 0.72 7.54 3.39
C TYR A 86 1.00 6.05 3.30
N PHE A 87 1.40 5.55 2.14
CA PHE A 87 1.69 4.13 1.96
C PHE A 87 2.91 3.87 1.08
N LEU A 88 3.58 2.76 1.36
CA LEU A 88 4.44 2.03 0.45
C LEU A 88 3.86 0.64 0.28
N LEU A 89 3.49 0.31 -0.95
CA LEU A 89 2.93 -0.98 -1.33
C LEU A 89 3.94 -1.74 -2.20
N SER A 90 4.19 -3.00 -1.90
CA SER A 90 4.93 -3.90 -2.79
C SER A 90 3.95 -4.70 -3.65
N ARG A 91 4.12 -4.65 -4.97
CA ARG A 91 3.29 -5.38 -5.95
C ARG A 91 4.13 -6.21 -6.93
N PRO A 92 3.58 -7.28 -7.53
CA PRO A 92 4.31 -8.10 -8.49
C PRO A 92 4.51 -7.36 -9.82
N VAL A 93 5.52 -7.76 -10.57
CA VAL A 93 5.79 -7.26 -11.93
C VAL A 93 5.42 -8.34 -12.94
N ALA A 94 4.23 -8.24 -13.53
CA ALA A 94 3.72 -9.20 -14.50
C ALA A 94 3.93 -10.65 -14.00
N ASN A 95 4.63 -11.48 -14.79
CA ASN A 95 4.92 -12.89 -14.46
C ASN A 95 6.31 -13.09 -13.80
N LEU A 96 7.01 -12.02 -13.41
CA LEU A 96 8.35 -12.08 -12.83
C LEU A 96 8.24 -12.30 -11.31
N LYS A 97 8.44 -13.55 -10.88
CA LYS A 97 8.27 -13.95 -9.46
C LYS A 97 9.22 -13.24 -8.50
N GLU A 98 10.45 -12.97 -8.96
CA GLU A 98 11.52 -12.39 -8.15
C GLU A 98 11.56 -10.85 -8.20
N LEU A 99 10.78 -10.24 -9.10
CA LEU A 99 10.79 -8.79 -9.30
C LEU A 99 9.47 -8.17 -8.89
N ARG A 100 9.62 -7.07 -8.15
CA ARG A 100 8.54 -6.36 -7.50
C ARG A 100 8.69 -4.87 -7.76
N ARG A 101 7.61 -4.15 -7.56
CA ARG A 101 7.53 -2.71 -7.73
C ARG A 101 6.98 -2.09 -6.46
N GLY A 102 7.69 -1.11 -5.92
CA GLY A 102 7.20 -0.25 -4.87
C GLY A 102 6.29 0.83 -5.45
N VAL A 103 5.11 0.98 -4.86
CA VAL A 103 4.18 2.08 -5.13
C VAL A 103 4.15 2.95 -3.89
N VAL A 104 4.65 4.18 -3.99
CA VAL A 104 4.65 5.16 -2.91
C VAL A 104 3.56 6.18 -3.20
N GLY A 105 2.67 6.36 -2.25
CA GLY A 105 1.50 7.20 -2.48
C GLY A 105 0.81 7.66 -1.23
N LYS A 106 -0.33 8.29 -1.44
CA LYS A 106 -1.21 8.77 -0.37
C LYS A 106 -2.67 8.72 -0.75
N PHE A 107 -3.53 8.69 0.25
CA PHE A 107 -4.98 8.76 0.12
C PHE A 107 -5.61 9.25 1.42
N THR A 108 -6.90 9.59 1.38
CA THR A 108 -7.74 9.71 2.57
C THR A 108 -8.75 8.57 2.57
N LEU A 109 -9.29 8.20 3.73
CA LEU A 109 -10.40 7.25 3.78
C LEU A 109 -11.72 8.00 3.66
N LYS A 110 -12.63 7.48 2.84
CA LYS A 110 -14.03 7.91 2.87
C LYS A 110 -14.60 7.60 4.24
N GLU A 111 -15.27 8.59 4.84
CA GLU A 111 -15.83 8.51 6.19
C GLU A 111 -16.67 7.23 6.39
N GLY A 112 -16.42 6.55 7.51
CA GLY A 112 -17.11 5.30 7.87
C GLY A 112 -16.79 4.10 6.97
N SER A 113 -15.74 4.16 6.14
CA SER A 113 -15.39 3.06 5.24
C SER A 113 -13.87 2.89 5.05
N LEU A 114 -13.49 1.76 4.45
CA LEU A 114 -12.10 1.46 4.05
C LEU A 114 -11.83 1.81 2.58
N GLN A 115 -12.70 2.59 1.95
CA GLN A 115 -12.54 3.01 0.56
C GLN A 115 -11.59 4.22 0.49
N PRO A 116 -10.44 4.13 -0.22
CA PRO A 116 -9.62 5.30 -0.47
C PRO A 116 -10.33 6.34 -1.35
N GLU A 117 -10.18 7.59 -0.95
CA GLU A 117 -10.51 8.82 -1.68
C GLU A 117 -9.21 9.64 -1.85
N ASN A 118 -9.22 10.58 -2.80
CA ASN A 118 -8.03 11.39 -3.14
C ASN A 118 -6.75 10.54 -3.36
N PHE A 119 -6.93 9.32 -3.88
CA PHE A 119 -5.87 8.34 -4.05
C PHE A 119 -4.87 8.82 -5.10
N GLU A 120 -3.59 8.77 -4.75
CA GLU A 120 -2.47 9.18 -5.59
C GLU A 120 -1.32 8.18 -5.48
N GLU A 121 -0.90 7.59 -6.60
CA GLU A 121 0.44 7.03 -6.73
C GLU A 121 1.38 8.19 -7.02
N VAL A 122 2.23 8.56 -6.05
CA VAL A 122 3.14 9.70 -6.19
C VAL A 122 4.36 9.29 -7.01
N VAL A 123 4.94 8.13 -6.70
CA VAL A 123 6.01 7.52 -7.49
C VAL A 123 5.94 6.01 -7.47
N ASN A 124 6.43 5.38 -8.54
CA ASN A 124 6.70 3.95 -8.57
C ASN A 124 8.21 3.70 -8.72
N THR A 125 8.73 2.75 -7.94
CA THR A 125 10.14 2.33 -8.07
C THR A 125 10.36 1.52 -9.36
N PRO A 126 11.60 1.40 -9.85
CA PRO A 126 11.93 0.39 -10.83
C PRO A 126 11.66 -1.04 -10.32
N HIS A 127 11.71 -2.00 -11.24
CA HIS A 127 11.58 -3.43 -10.93
C HIS A 127 12.83 -3.94 -10.19
N TYR A 128 12.66 -4.38 -8.96
CA TYR A 128 13.75 -4.88 -8.11
C TYR A 128 13.35 -6.11 -7.29
N SER A 129 14.32 -6.73 -6.62
CA SER A 129 14.02 -7.65 -5.52
C SER A 129 13.20 -6.96 -4.43
N GLU A 130 12.47 -7.74 -3.64
CA GLU A 130 11.67 -7.21 -2.52
C GLU A 130 12.53 -6.37 -1.57
N GLU A 131 13.72 -6.83 -1.21
CA GLU A 131 14.63 -6.10 -0.31
C GLU A 131 14.95 -4.69 -0.82
N LEU A 132 15.27 -4.55 -2.11
CA LEU A 132 15.56 -3.24 -2.71
C LEU A 132 14.31 -2.37 -2.87
N VAL A 133 13.14 -2.97 -3.13
CA VAL A 133 11.86 -2.26 -3.10
C VAL A 133 11.59 -1.69 -1.71
N VAL A 134 11.81 -2.49 -0.66
CA VAL A 134 11.66 -2.07 0.73
C VAL A 134 12.64 -0.95 1.03
N GLU A 135 13.93 -1.10 0.73
CA GLU A 135 14.96 -0.09 1.02
C GLU A 135 14.65 1.26 0.34
N ARG A 136 14.52 1.25 -0.98
CA ARG A 136 14.37 2.47 -1.79
C ARG A 136 12.98 3.07 -1.65
N GLY A 137 11.95 2.23 -1.61
CA GLY A 137 10.58 2.64 -1.36
C GLY A 137 10.44 3.27 0.03
N SER A 138 11.11 2.73 1.05
CA SER A 138 11.06 3.29 2.42
C SER A 138 11.73 4.65 2.50
N PHE A 139 12.81 4.88 1.75
CA PHE A 139 13.41 6.21 1.62
C PHE A 139 12.41 7.21 1.03
N LEU A 140 11.81 6.88 -0.11
CA LEU A 140 10.82 7.73 -0.77
C LEU A 140 9.57 7.97 0.10
N PHE A 141 9.09 6.94 0.79
CA PHE A 141 7.97 7.05 1.73
C PHE A 141 8.25 8.08 2.83
N ARG A 142 9.41 8.00 3.48
CA ARG A 142 9.79 8.95 4.54
C ARG A 142 9.91 10.37 4.02
N GLU A 143 10.53 10.54 2.85
CA GLU A 143 10.66 11.87 2.25
C GLU A 143 9.30 12.45 1.81
N LEU A 144 8.38 11.60 1.33
CA LEU A 144 7.02 12.02 1.02
C LEU A 144 6.29 12.49 2.28
N MET A 145 6.36 11.75 3.39
CA MET A 145 5.74 12.18 4.65
C MET A 145 6.36 13.48 5.19
N LYS A 146 7.67 13.66 5.03
CA LYS A 146 8.41 14.82 5.54
C LYS A 146 8.14 16.10 4.71
N LYS A 147 8.07 15.98 3.39
CA LYS A 147 8.03 17.13 2.46
C LYS A 147 6.67 17.34 1.79
N GLY A 148 5.77 16.36 1.88
CA GLY A 148 4.48 16.34 1.20
C GLY A 148 4.54 16.12 -0.32
N ASN A 149 5.74 16.04 -0.89
CA ASN A 149 6.01 15.79 -2.32
C ASN A 149 7.39 15.14 -2.53
N LEU A 150 7.64 14.63 -3.75
CA LEU A 150 8.89 13.94 -4.12
C LEU A 150 9.61 14.56 -5.34
N ASN A 151 9.34 15.83 -5.66
CA ASN A 151 9.84 16.48 -6.88
C ASN A 151 11.37 16.42 -7.02
N GLU A 152 12.09 16.59 -5.90
CA GLU A 152 13.56 16.55 -5.85
C GLU A 152 14.15 15.18 -6.18
N TYR A 153 13.35 14.11 -6.08
CA TYR A 153 13.80 12.73 -6.25
C TYR A 153 13.42 12.14 -7.60
N LEU A 154 12.59 12.83 -8.40
CA LEU A 154 12.09 12.30 -9.68
C LEU A 154 13.21 12.01 -10.69
N SER A 155 14.35 12.71 -10.60
CA SER A 155 15.51 12.46 -11.46
C SER A 155 16.39 11.29 -10.99
N MET A 156 16.14 10.73 -9.80
CA MET A 156 16.89 9.57 -9.30
C MET A 156 16.35 8.29 -9.92
N ALA A 157 16.76 7.98 -11.15
CA ALA A 157 16.25 6.83 -11.92
C ALA A 157 16.41 5.46 -11.23
N HIS A 158 17.35 5.34 -10.29
CA HIS A 158 17.49 4.12 -9.47
C HIS A 158 16.41 3.99 -8.38
N TYR A 159 15.74 5.09 -8.02
CA TYR A 159 14.69 5.13 -7.00
C TYR A 159 13.29 5.28 -7.62
N VAL A 160 13.18 6.07 -8.69
CA VAL A 160 11.91 6.43 -9.33
C VAL A 160 11.95 6.03 -10.80
N GLU A 161 10.99 5.20 -11.21
CA GLU A 161 10.73 4.92 -12.63
C GLU A 161 9.56 5.77 -13.13
N TRP A 162 8.48 5.88 -12.36
CA TRP A 162 7.33 6.73 -12.70
C TRP A 162 7.07 7.77 -11.60
N PRO A 163 6.67 9.01 -11.94
CA PRO A 163 6.46 9.54 -13.29
C PRO A 163 7.75 9.67 -14.11
N ASP A 164 7.60 9.73 -15.43
CA ASP A 164 8.67 10.04 -16.38
C ASP A 164 8.17 10.97 -17.51
N LYS A 165 8.98 11.17 -18.56
CA LYS A 165 8.61 12.03 -19.70
C LYS A 165 7.38 11.55 -20.48
N SER A 166 7.14 10.24 -20.48
CA SER A 166 6.09 9.55 -21.21
C SER A 166 4.84 9.26 -20.37
N LEU A 167 4.97 9.30 -19.03
CA LEU A 167 3.93 8.84 -18.10
C LEU A 167 3.74 9.81 -16.93
N LYS A 168 2.48 10.19 -16.69
CA LYS A 168 2.07 11.00 -15.53
C LYS A 168 0.87 10.38 -14.82
N TYR A 169 0.73 10.66 -13.52
CA TYR A 169 -0.45 10.21 -12.77
C TYR A 169 -1.63 11.17 -12.99
N ASP A 170 -2.77 10.65 -13.44
CA ASP A 170 -4.02 11.38 -13.51
C ASP A 170 -4.77 11.22 -12.18
N LYS A 171 -4.85 12.29 -11.39
CA LYS A 171 -5.49 12.28 -10.07
C LYS A 171 -7.02 12.17 -10.15
N VAL A 172 -7.63 12.53 -11.27
CA VAL A 172 -9.09 12.43 -11.47
C VAL A 172 -9.45 10.98 -11.78
N LYS A 173 -8.74 10.38 -12.76
CA LYS A 173 -8.93 8.99 -13.15
C LYS A 173 -8.29 7.98 -12.19
N LYS A 174 -7.37 8.46 -11.34
CA LYS A 174 -6.57 7.69 -10.37
C LYS A 174 -5.83 6.56 -11.07
N THR A 175 -5.08 6.92 -12.11
CA THR A 175 -4.34 5.98 -12.95
C THR A 175 -3.19 6.69 -13.66
N TRP A 176 -2.17 5.93 -14.03
CA TRP A 176 -1.08 6.41 -14.88
C TRP A 176 -1.59 6.57 -16.32
N VAL A 177 -1.32 7.72 -16.93
CA VAL A 177 -1.70 8.03 -18.31
C VAL A 177 -0.48 8.50 -19.10
N SER A 178 -0.47 8.20 -20.40
CA SER A 178 0.57 8.72 -21.28
C SER A 178 0.49 10.25 -21.35
N THR A 179 1.64 10.91 -21.39
CA THR A 179 1.76 12.35 -21.62
C THR A 179 1.54 12.72 -23.09
N GLY A 180 1.51 11.74 -24.00
CA GLY A 180 1.42 11.96 -25.45
C GLY A 180 2.75 12.41 -26.08
N ALA A 181 3.84 12.48 -25.30
CA ALA A 181 5.18 12.73 -25.83
C ALA A 181 5.75 11.41 -26.38
N LEU A 182 5.67 11.24 -27.71
CA LEU A 182 6.46 10.28 -28.47
C LEU A 182 7.80 10.91 -28.87
#